data_AF-A0A2B7WKV8-F1
#
_entry.id   AF-A0A2B7WKV8-F1
#
_cell.length_a   1.000
_cell.length_b   1.000
_cell.length_c   1.000
_cell.angle_alpha   90.00
_cell.angle_beta   90.00
_cell.angle_gamma   90.00
#
_symmetry.space_group_name_H-M   'P 1'
#
loop_
_entity.id
_entity.type
_entity.pdbx_description
1 polymer ?
#
loop_
_entity_poly.entity_id
_entity_poly.type
_entity_poly.pdbx_seq_one_letter_code
_entity_poly.pdbx_strand_id
1 'polypeptide(L)'
;MSKNSDTYHWVTEVLERAIKLFNNDSSELLSFQIDAFNSYYDILREDEMSLAKRPKQRRNERQRVCDTLTDIFVNMGAEPFVLFTLAVPRSRLNAAAQKSILLKLRSWWKSTSQPRGLTLVVKNLCEAKSIEPLVSSYRHSWKTAFEPNSIQPWTPHWPLSFR
;
A
#
# COMPACT_ATOMS: atom_id res chain seq x y z
N MET A 1 6.46 28.40 -4.92
CA MET A 1 5.76 27.46 -4.02
C MET A 1 6.50 26.13 -4.06
N SER A 2 6.71 25.47 -2.92
CA SER A 2 7.45 24.20 -2.87
C SER A 2 6.59 23.07 -3.42
N LYS A 3 7.10 22.26 -4.36
CA LYS A 3 6.40 21.11 -4.98
C LYS A 3 5.70 20.19 -3.97
N ASN A 4 6.24 20.10 -2.75
CA ASN A 4 5.69 19.27 -1.68
C ASN A 4 4.42 19.88 -1.06
N SER A 5 4.28 21.21 -1.07
CA SER A 5 3.07 21.91 -0.62
C SER A 5 1.92 21.66 -1.58
N ASP A 6 2.18 21.78 -2.88
CA ASP A 6 1.17 21.56 -3.92
C ASP A 6 0.71 20.10 -3.94
N THR A 7 1.66 19.17 -3.77
CA THR A 7 1.35 17.73 -3.68
C THR A 7 0.52 17.42 -2.43
N TYR A 8 0.88 17.98 -1.27
CA TYR A 8 0.14 17.82 -0.02
C TYR A 8 -1.30 18.33 -0.16
N HIS A 9 -1.49 19.54 -0.68
CA HIS A 9 -2.82 20.11 -0.89
C HIS A 9 -3.68 19.22 -1.79
N TRP A 10 -3.12 18.81 -2.94
CA TRP A 10 -3.82 17.95 -3.87
C TRP A 10 -4.23 16.60 -3.27
N VAL A 11 -3.34 15.92 -2.54
CA VAL A 11 -3.68 14.61 -1.96
C VAL A 11 -4.72 14.77 -0.87
N THR A 12 -4.63 15.80 -0.03
CA THR A 12 -5.66 16.09 0.98
C THR A 12 -7.03 16.32 0.33
N GLU A 13 -7.14 17.15 -0.71
CA GLU A 13 -8.40 17.38 -1.42
C GLU A 13 -8.99 16.11 -2.06
N VAL A 14 -8.13 15.23 -2.57
CA VAL A 14 -8.54 13.95 -3.15
C VAL A 14 -9.08 13.02 -2.07
N LEU A 15 -8.40 12.93 -0.92
CA LEU A 15 -8.84 12.11 0.19
C LEU A 15 -10.12 12.67 0.84
N GLU A 16 -10.25 13.97 0.99
CA GLU A 16 -11.48 14.62 1.50
C GLU A 16 -12.69 14.33 0.62
N ARG A 17 -12.52 14.37 -0.71
CA ARG A 17 -13.58 13.98 -1.63
C ARG A 17 -13.93 12.50 -1.51
N ALA A 18 -12.95 11.63 -1.32
CA ALA A 18 -13.18 10.21 -1.12
C ALA A 18 -13.92 9.93 0.19
N ILE A 19 -13.57 10.62 1.29
CA ILE A 19 -14.26 10.51 2.58
C ILE A 19 -15.75 10.83 2.44
N LYS A 20 -16.09 11.86 1.68
CA LYS A 20 -17.50 12.27 1.43
C LYS A 20 -18.34 11.23 0.68
N LEU A 21 -17.71 10.21 0.08
CA LEU A 21 -18.43 9.11 -0.55
C LEU A 21 -18.95 8.09 0.48
N PHE A 22 -18.46 8.14 1.71
CA PHE A 22 -18.88 7.25 2.79
C PHE A 22 -19.92 7.94 3.66
N ASN A 23 -21.15 7.47 3.58
CA ASN A 23 -22.19 7.85 4.53
C ASN A 23 -22.05 7.01 5.81
N ASN A 24 -22.64 7.47 6.93
CA ASN A 24 -22.57 6.73 8.19
C ASN A 24 -23.34 5.39 8.17
N ASP A 25 -24.24 5.22 7.21
CA ASP A 25 -25.24 4.13 7.21
C ASP A 25 -25.03 3.10 6.09
N SER A 26 -24.06 3.30 5.18
CA SER A 26 -23.79 2.37 4.08
C SER A 26 -22.32 1.99 4.02
N SER A 27 -22.10 0.69 3.75
CA SER A 27 -20.79 0.09 3.53
C SER A 27 -20.61 -0.40 2.08
N GLU A 28 -21.54 -0.06 1.18
CA GLU A 28 -21.50 -0.55 -0.19
C GLU A 28 -20.58 0.33 -1.04
N LEU A 29 -19.50 -0.28 -1.54
CA LEU A 29 -18.65 0.31 -2.54
C LEU A 29 -19.24 0.10 -3.93
N LEU A 30 -19.07 1.10 -4.79
CA LEU A 30 -19.37 1.00 -6.21
C LEU A 30 -18.38 0.06 -6.89
N SER A 31 -18.78 -0.58 -7.98
CA SER A 31 -17.95 -1.55 -8.70
C SER A 31 -16.57 -1.01 -9.06
N PHE A 32 -16.49 0.22 -9.58
CA PHE A 32 -15.21 0.85 -9.92
C PHE A 32 -14.30 1.08 -8.70
N GLN A 33 -14.85 1.25 -7.50
CA GLN A 33 -14.08 1.40 -6.26
C GLN A 33 -13.52 0.05 -5.83
N ILE A 34 -14.33 -1.01 -5.94
CA ILE A 34 -13.89 -2.39 -5.72
C ILE A 34 -12.78 -2.75 -6.70
N ASP A 35 -12.94 -2.41 -7.97
CA ASP A 35 -11.93 -2.64 -9.00
C ASP A 35 -10.65 -1.87 -8.70
N ALA A 36 -10.74 -0.59 -8.33
CA ALA A 36 -9.59 0.22 -7.94
C ALA A 36 -8.82 -0.42 -6.77
N PHE A 37 -9.53 -0.84 -5.72
CA PHE A 37 -8.95 -1.54 -4.58
C PHE A 37 -8.28 -2.85 -4.99
N ASN A 38 -8.99 -3.73 -5.71
CA ASN A 38 -8.47 -5.02 -6.16
C ASN A 38 -7.22 -4.84 -7.01
N SER A 39 -7.18 -3.78 -7.82
CA SER A 39 -6.05 -3.44 -8.65
C SER A 39 -4.76 -3.22 -7.83
N TYR A 40 -4.86 -2.66 -6.61
CA TYR A 40 -3.74 -2.50 -5.69
C TYR A 40 -3.47 -3.78 -4.90
N TYR A 41 -4.52 -4.47 -4.48
CA TYR A 41 -4.43 -5.77 -3.81
C TYR A 41 -3.65 -6.79 -4.65
N ASP A 42 -3.89 -6.85 -5.95
CA ASP A 42 -3.19 -7.74 -6.88
C ASP A 42 -1.69 -7.42 -7.01
N ILE A 43 -1.28 -6.18 -6.70
CA ILE A 43 0.14 -5.83 -6.60
C ILE A 43 0.70 -6.36 -5.28
N LEU A 44 0.00 -6.15 -4.17
CA LEU A 44 0.43 -6.60 -2.84
C LEU A 44 0.55 -8.11 -2.71
N ARG A 45 -0.32 -8.86 -3.40
CA ARG A 45 -0.32 -10.34 -3.38
C ARG A 45 0.65 -10.97 -4.39
N GLU A 46 1.22 -10.19 -5.32
CA GLU A 46 2.05 -10.77 -6.37
C GLU A 46 3.29 -11.45 -5.78
N ASP A 47 3.50 -12.73 -6.13
CA ASP A 47 4.62 -13.52 -5.64
C ASP A 47 5.91 -13.23 -6.42
N GLU A 48 7.05 -13.60 -5.82
CA GLU A 48 8.37 -13.37 -6.43
C GLU A 48 8.50 -14.07 -7.78
N MET A 49 7.89 -15.26 -7.95
CA MET A 49 7.89 -16.00 -9.20
C MET A 49 7.16 -15.28 -10.32
N SER A 50 6.02 -14.65 -10.04
CA SER A 50 5.28 -13.85 -11.02
C SER A 50 6.00 -12.53 -11.31
N LEU A 51 6.62 -11.92 -10.31
CA LEU A 51 7.45 -10.72 -10.47
C LEU A 51 8.70 -10.98 -11.33
N ALA A 52 9.31 -12.16 -11.20
CA ALA A 52 10.49 -12.55 -11.95
C ALA A 52 10.24 -12.61 -13.46
N LYS A 53 9.01 -12.97 -13.88
CA LYS A 53 8.58 -13.02 -15.28
C LYS A 53 8.36 -11.63 -15.90
N ARG A 54 8.32 -10.57 -15.10
CA ARG A 54 8.08 -9.20 -15.58
C ARG A 54 9.35 -8.45 -15.94
N PRO A 55 9.27 -7.48 -16.87
CA PRO A 55 10.37 -6.56 -17.15
C PRO A 55 10.81 -5.80 -15.89
N LYS A 56 12.12 -5.52 -15.79
CA LYS A 56 12.73 -4.84 -14.63
C LYS A 56 12.02 -3.55 -14.24
N GLN A 57 11.65 -2.72 -15.22
CA GLN A 57 10.94 -1.46 -14.96
C GLN A 57 9.60 -1.70 -14.25
N ARG A 58 8.78 -2.64 -14.76
CA ARG A 58 7.48 -2.98 -14.17
C ARG A 58 7.64 -3.55 -12.76
N ARG A 59 8.66 -4.38 -12.54
CA ARG A 59 8.99 -4.91 -11.20
C ARG A 59 9.27 -3.77 -10.22
N ASN A 60 10.14 -2.84 -10.59
CA ASN A 60 10.49 -1.69 -9.74
C ASN A 60 9.28 -0.78 -9.47
N GLU A 61 8.40 -0.56 -10.45
CA GLU A 61 7.18 0.23 -10.26
C GLU A 61 6.26 -0.42 -9.22
N ARG A 62 5.99 -1.73 -9.36
CA ARG A 62 5.13 -2.48 -8.43
C ARG A 62 5.72 -2.56 -7.03
N GLN A 63 7.02 -2.79 -6.96
CA GLN A 63 7.79 -2.78 -5.73
C GLN A 63 7.58 -1.47 -4.94
N ARG A 64 7.76 -0.33 -5.61
CA ARG A 64 7.54 0.99 -4.98
C ARG A 64 6.10 1.20 -4.51
N VAL A 65 5.13 0.69 -5.26
CA VAL A 65 3.71 0.73 -4.87
C VAL A 65 3.48 -0.09 -3.60
N CYS A 66 4.02 -1.31 -3.52
CA CYS A 66 3.92 -2.16 -2.34
C CYS A 66 4.60 -1.53 -1.12
N ASP A 67 5.80 -0.98 -1.27
CA ASP A 67 6.51 -0.26 -0.20
C ASP A 67 5.67 0.91 0.32
N THR A 68 5.14 1.71 -0.61
CA THR A 68 4.32 2.88 -0.29
C THR A 68 3.03 2.50 0.45
N LEU A 69 2.32 1.49 -0.04
CA LEU A 69 1.09 1.02 0.57
C LEU A 69 1.32 0.41 1.96
N THR A 70 2.42 -0.34 2.12
CA THR A 70 2.88 -0.86 3.41
C THR A 70 3.15 0.29 4.37
N ASP A 71 3.87 1.32 3.94
CA ASP A 71 4.16 2.50 4.76
C ASP A 71 2.88 3.25 5.17
N ILE A 72 1.92 3.42 4.26
CA ILE A 72 0.63 4.04 4.60
C ILE A 72 -0.10 3.20 5.65
N PHE A 73 -0.23 1.89 5.42
CA PHE A 73 -0.94 0.99 6.33
C PHE A 73 -0.31 1.00 7.74
N VAL A 74 1.02 0.87 7.82
CA VAL A 74 1.74 0.80 9.10
C VAL A 74 1.73 2.13 9.84
N ASN A 75 1.92 3.26 9.13
CA ASN A 75 2.08 4.57 9.79
C ASN A 75 0.75 5.30 10.03
N MET A 76 -0.26 5.04 9.20
CA MET A 76 -1.55 5.76 9.23
C MET A 76 -2.74 4.86 9.54
N GLY A 77 -2.64 3.55 9.31
CA GLY A 77 -3.70 2.57 9.58
C GLY A 77 -4.47 2.13 8.33
N ALA A 78 -5.44 1.24 8.55
CA ALA A 78 -6.20 0.60 7.49
C ALA A 78 -7.16 1.56 6.74
N GLU A 79 -7.75 2.54 7.43
CA GLU A 79 -8.69 3.47 6.79
C GLU A 79 -8.00 4.40 5.79
N PRO A 80 -6.87 5.08 6.13
CA PRO A 80 -6.10 5.81 5.13
C PRO A 80 -5.60 4.91 4.00
N PHE A 81 -5.16 3.69 4.31
CA PHE A 81 -4.75 2.73 3.29
C PHE A 81 -5.86 2.50 2.26
N VAL A 82 -7.09 2.20 2.69
CA VAL A 82 -8.22 2.02 1.78
C VAL A 82 -8.49 3.30 1.00
N LEU A 83 -8.56 4.47 1.64
CA LEU A 83 -8.78 5.74 0.94
C LEU A 83 -7.74 6.00 -0.15
N PHE A 84 -6.46 5.71 0.11
CA PHE A 84 -5.41 5.84 -0.90
C PHE A 84 -5.63 4.89 -2.08
N THR A 85 -6.02 3.64 -1.85
CA THR A 85 -6.29 2.69 -2.94
C THR A 85 -7.50 3.09 -3.79
N LEU A 86 -8.47 3.80 -3.21
CA LEU A 86 -9.68 4.24 -3.90
C LEU A 86 -9.52 5.57 -4.65
N ALA A 87 -8.76 6.50 -4.07
CA ALA A 87 -8.76 7.89 -4.50
C ALA A 87 -7.48 8.30 -5.23
N VAL A 88 -6.34 7.66 -4.94
CA VAL A 88 -5.04 8.08 -5.47
C VAL A 88 -4.66 7.20 -6.66
N PRO A 89 -4.41 7.79 -7.85
CA PRO A 89 -3.91 7.02 -8.99
C PRO A 89 -2.50 6.48 -8.74
N ARG A 90 -2.20 5.27 -9.24
CA ARG A 90 -0.91 4.60 -9.06
C ARG A 90 0.29 5.46 -9.45
N SER A 91 0.16 6.21 -10.55
CA SER A 91 1.21 7.10 -11.06
C SER A 91 1.60 8.23 -10.11
N ARG A 92 0.70 8.60 -9.20
CA ARG A 92 0.92 9.67 -8.22
C ARG A 92 1.09 9.17 -6.79
N LEU A 93 0.89 7.87 -6.55
CA LEU A 93 0.94 7.27 -5.22
C LEU A 93 2.28 7.53 -4.51
N ASN A 94 3.42 7.26 -5.16
CA ASN A 94 4.74 7.49 -4.57
C ASN A 94 5.00 8.97 -4.23
N ALA A 95 4.45 9.90 -5.03
CA ALA A 95 4.57 11.33 -4.76
C ALA A 95 3.67 11.74 -3.59
N ALA A 96 2.45 11.20 -3.53
CA ALA A 96 1.49 11.44 -2.46
C ALA A 96 1.93 10.90 -1.10
N ALA A 97 2.79 9.87 -1.11
CA ALA A 97 3.23 9.16 0.08
C ALA A 97 4.72 9.38 0.40
N GLN A 98 5.30 10.50 -0.05
CA GLN A 98 6.62 10.89 0.44
C GLN A 98 6.57 11.06 1.96
N LYS A 99 7.62 10.62 2.67
CA LYS A 99 7.67 10.63 4.15
C LYS A 99 7.27 11.97 4.77
N SER A 100 7.73 13.09 4.22
CA SER A 100 7.39 14.43 4.70
C SER A 100 5.91 14.78 4.51
N ILE A 101 5.26 14.26 3.47
CA ILE A 101 3.84 14.44 3.19
C ILE A 101 3.01 13.49 4.07
N LEU A 102 3.42 12.23 4.22
CA LEU A 102 2.75 11.27 5.11
C LEU A 102 2.68 11.74 6.55
N LEU A 103 3.74 12.39 7.06
CA LEU A 103 3.73 12.97 8.41
C LEU A 103 2.64 14.05 8.56
N LYS A 104 2.49 14.94 7.56
CA LYS A 104 1.44 15.96 7.57
C LYS A 104 0.06 15.34 7.41
N LEU A 105 -0.09 14.39 6.49
CA LEU A 105 -1.33 13.67 6.26
C LEU A 105 -1.77 12.88 7.50
N ARG A 106 -0.83 12.33 8.26
CA ARG A 106 -1.14 11.65 9.52
C ARG A 106 -1.74 12.61 10.54
N SER A 107 -1.19 13.82 10.65
CA SER A 107 -1.76 14.85 11.53
C SER A 107 -3.13 15.31 11.06
N TRP A 108 -3.28 15.58 9.76
CA TRP A 108 -4.57 15.94 9.15
C TRP A 108 -5.63 14.84 9.35
N TRP A 109 -5.24 13.57 9.15
CA TRP A 109 -6.13 12.42 9.32
C TRP A 109 -6.66 12.31 10.75
N LYS A 110 -5.79 12.49 11.75
CA LYS A 110 -6.17 12.48 13.17
C LYS A 110 -7.13 13.61 13.55
N SER A 111 -7.08 14.76 12.85
CA SER A 111 -8.01 15.87 13.04
C SER A 111 -9.29 15.78 12.20
N THR A 112 -9.37 14.82 11.27
CA THR A 112 -10.51 14.70 10.34
C THR A 112 -11.58 13.79 10.94
N SER A 113 -12.85 14.18 10.82
CA SER A 113 -13.97 13.34 11.24
C SER A 113 -14.08 12.12 10.33
N GLN A 114 -14.00 10.93 10.91
CA GLN A 114 -14.01 9.65 10.19
C GLN A 114 -15.45 9.11 10.12
N PRO A 115 -16.02 8.94 8.91
CA PRO A 115 -17.37 8.42 8.75
C PRO A 115 -17.42 6.93 9.09
N ARG A 116 -18.48 6.48 9.78
CA ARG A 116 -18.62 5.07 10.20
C ARG A 116 -18.65 4.09 9.02
N GLY A 117 -19.20 4.52 7.88
CA GLY A 117 -19.23 3.71 6.66
C GLY A 117 -17.83 3.34 6.15
N LEU A 118 -16.84 4.24 6.30
CA LEU A 118 -15.46 3.93 5.94
C LEU A 118 -14.90 2.82 6.83
N THR A 119 -15.12 2.88 8.14
CA THR A 119 -14.68 1.85 9.08
C THR A 119 -15.29 0.48 8.73
N LEU A 120 -16.57 0.44 8.36
CA LEU A 120 -17.24 -0.80 7.92
C LEU A 120 -16.65 -1.35 6.63
N VAL A 121 -16.41 -0.49 5.63
CA VAL A 121 -15.78 -0.88 4.36
C VAL A 121 -14.38 -1.42 4.60
N VAL A 122 -13.60 -0.75 5.43
CA VAL A 122 -12.24 -1.15 5.78
C VAL A 122 -12.24 -2.51 6.45
N LYS A 123 -13.13 -2.73 7.42
CA LYS A 123 -13.31 -4.03 8.05
C LYS A 123 -13.59 -5.12 7.01
N ASN A 124 -14.60 -4.89 6.17
CA ASN A 124 -15.01 -5.86 5.15
C ASN A 124 -13.89 -6.18 4.15
N LEU A 125 -13.21 -5.16 3.63
CA LEU A 125 -12.14 -5.34 2.65
C LEU A 125 -10.88 -5.95 3.28
N CYS A 126 -10.42 -5.41 4.42
CA CYS A 126 -9.18 -5.84 5.04
C CYS A 126 -9.29 -7.24 5.64
N GLU A 127 -10.43 -7.61 6.23
CA GLU A 127 -10.69 -8.97 6.73
C GLU A 127 -10.83 -9.96 5.56
N ALA A 128 -11.71 -9.68 4.58
CA ALA A 128 -11.97 -10.60 3.48
C ALA A 128 -10.73 -10.89 2.62
N LYS A 129 -9.79 -9.95 2.57
CA LYS A 129 -8.56 -10.06 1.76
C LYS A 129 -7.31 -10.33 2.58
N SER A 130 -7.44 -10.43 3.91
CA SER A 130 -6.33 -10.65 4.85
C SER A 130 -5.16 -9.69 4.61
N ILE A 131 -5.47 -8.39 4.53
CA ILE A 131 -4.48 -7.34 4.20
C ILE A 131 -3.38 -7.25 5.24
N GLU A 132 -3.72 -7.33 6.52
CA GLU A 132 -2.75 -7.19 7.62
C GLU A 132 -1.67 -8.29 7.59
N PRO A 133 -1.99 -9.59 7.42
CA PRO A 133 -0.99 -10.62 7.16
C PRO A 133 -0.09 -10.34 5.95
N LEU A 134 -0.66 -9.85 4.83
CA LEU A 134 0.11 -9.55 3.61
C LEU A 134 1.12 -8.43 3.84
N VAL A 135 0.69 -7.33 4.44
CA VAL A 135 1.56 -6.19 4.78
C VAL A 135 2.64 -6.62 5.78
N SER A 136 2.29 -7.45 6.76
CA SER A 136 3.23 -7.97 7.75
C SER A 136 4.28 -8.88 7.12
N SER A 137 3.85 -9.84 6.29
CA SER A 137 4.74 -10.76 5.57
C SER A 137 5.73 -10.01 4.68
N TYR A 138 5.23 -9.00 3.95
CA TYR A 138 6.05 -8.15 3.12
C TYR A 138 7.15 -7.45 3.92
N ARG A 139 6.81 -6.84 5.06
CA ARG A 139 7.79 -6.20 5.95
C ARG A 139 8.88 -7.18 6.43
N HIS A 140 8.52 -8.43 6.70
CA HIS A 140 9.49 -9.45 7.11
C HIS A 140 10.46 -9.82 5.99
N SER A 141 9.95 -10.06 4.78
CA SER A 141 10.79 -10.37 3.60
C SER A 141 11.81 -9.27 3.29
N TRP A 142 11.39 -8.00 3.38
CA TRP A 142 12.27 -6.85 3.13
C TRP A 142 13.37 -6.67 4.18
N LYS A 143 13.06 -6.94 5.46
CA LYS A 143 14.08 -6.91 6.52
C LYS A 143 15.14 -8.00 6.32
N THR A 144 14.73 -9.19 5.90
CA THR A 144 15.67 -10.31 5.65
C THR A 144 16.51 -10.12 4.39
N ALA A 145 16.01 -9.41 3.37
CA ALA A 145 16.73 -9.18 2.12
C ALA A 145 17.78 -8.05 2.20
N PHE A 146 17.69 -7.14 3.19
CA PHE A 146 18.51 -5.92 3.25
C PHE A 146 19.23 -5.66 4.60
N GLU A 147 19.17 -6.56 5.59
CA GLU A 147 20.13 -6.52 6.71
C GLU A 147 21.48 -7.16 6.29
N PRO A 148 22.60 -6.41 6.26
CA PRO A 148 23.91 -6.95 5.92
C PRO A 148 24.56 -7.75 7.08
N ASN A 149 23.77 -8.27 8.04
CA ASN A 149 24.31 -8.96 9.21
C ASN A 149 23.50 -10.18 9.71
N SER A 150 22.64 -10.77 8.86
CA SER A 150 22.24 -12.16 9.10
C SER A 150 23.13 -13.08 8.26
N ILE A 151 24.22 -13.53 8.88
CA ILE A 151 24.99 -14.67 8.38
C ILE A 151 24.05 -15.88 8.43
N GLN A 152 23.41 -16.19 7.31
CA GLN A 152 23.09 -17.57 6.98
C GLN A 152 24.06 -17.99 5.88
N PRO A 153 24.91 -19.02 6.11
CA PRO A 153 25.82 -19.49 5.09
C PRO A 153 25.00 -20.07 3.94
N TRP A 154 25.05 -19.40 2.78
CA TRP A 154 24.67 -19.99 1.52
C TRP A 154 25.51 -21.25 1.31
N THR A 155 24.88 -22.42 1.41
CA THR A 155 25.44 -23.68 0.93
C THR A 155 24.83 -23.97 -0.44
N PRO A 156 25.55 -23.76 -1.55
CA PRO A 156 25.10 -24.22 -2.84
C PRO A 156 25.27 -25.75 -2.88
N HIS A 157 24.17 -26.48 -2.72
CA HIS A 157 24.12 -27.92 -2.98
C HIS A 157 24.14 -28.15 -4.50
N TRP A 158 25.33 -28.13 -5.10
CA TRP A 158 25.57 -28.75 -6.40
C TRP A 158 26.00 -30.20 -6.17
N PRO A 159 25.28 -31.21 -6.70
CA PRO A 159 25.85 -32.54 -6.81
C PRO A 159 26.85 -32.53 -7.98
N LEU A 160 28.14 -32.41 -7.66
CA LEU A 160 29.22 -32.80 -8.56
C LEU A 160 29.12 -34.31 -8.77
N SER A 161 28.53 -34.73 -9.88
CA SER A 161 28.74 -36.06 -10.44
C SER A 161 29.69 -35.92 -11.61
N PHE A 162 30.99 -36.04 -11.34
CA PHE A 162 31.99 -36.36 -12.36
C PHE A 162 32.26 -37.87 -12.30
N ARG A 163 32.05 -38.54 -13.44
CA ARG A 163 32.67 -39.82 -13.76
C ARG A 163 34.05 -39.59 -14.34
#